data_AF-A0A963HY03-F1
#
_entry.id   AF-A0A963HY03-F1
#
_cell.length_a   1.000
_cell.length_b   1.000
_cell.length_c   1.000
_cell.angle_alpha   90.00
_cell.angle_beta   90.00
_cell.angle_gamma   90.00
#
_symmetry.space_group_name_H-M   'P 1'
#
loop_
_entity.id
_entity.type
_entity.pdbx_description
1 polymer ?
#
loop_
_entity_poly.entity_id
_entity_poly.type
_entity_poly.pdbx_seq_one_letter_code
_entity_poly.pdbx_strand_id
1 'polypeptide(L)'
;IFRLQEHTKRLFNSAKILGMKLPYTQDEINQAHIDVVKANNLHSCYFRPMAYYGAAKLGVAPQADDVQVILAAWPWGAYLGEEGMKRGIRVRVSSFTRHHPNIHMIKAKANGNYLNSILANTEATRDGYDEAILLDAQGYVAEGSGENIFVVNEGRLYTPALDVALDGITRKSVIAIAEEMG
;
A
#
# COMPACT_ATOMS: atom_id res chain seq x y z
N ILE A 1 -1.85 -1.26 -17.74
CA ILE A 1 -1.44 -1.06 -16.32
C ILE A 1 -2.66 -0.51 -15.58
N PHE A 2 -3.17 -1.23 -14.57
CA PHE A 2 -4.40 -0.85 -13.87
C PHE A 2 -4.20 0.43 -13.03
N ARG A 3 -5.05 1.43 -13.26
CA ARG A 3 -5.09 2.70 -12.48
C ARG A 3 -3.73 3.38 -12.30
N LEU A 4 -2.89 3.35 -13.36
CA LEU A 4 -1.53 3.88 -13.34
C LEU A 4 -1.49 5.34 -12.85
N GLN A 5 -2.38 6.18 -13.39
CA GLN A 5 -2.43 7.60 -13.06
C GLN A 5 -2.72 7.84 -11.58
N GLU A 6 -3.64 7.08 -11.00
CA GLU A 6 -3.96 7.19 -9.58
C GLU A 6 -2.82 6.69 -8.68
N HIS A 7 -2.12 5.63 -9.10
CA HIS A 7 -0.94 5.13 -8.39
C HIS A 7 0.19 6.15 -8.40
N THR A 8 0.49 6.75 -9.56
CA THR A 8 1.50 7.81 -9.69
C THR A 8 1.10 9.06 -8.91
N LYS A 9 -0.15 9.52 -9.01
CA LYS A 9 -0.65 10.62 -8.20
C LYS A 9 -0.48 10.37 -6.70
N ARG A 10 -0.73 9.14 -6.23
CA ARG A 10 -0.53 8.77 -4.82
C ARG A 10 0.94 8.75 -4.41
N LEU A 11 1.86 8.35 -5.30
CA LEU A 11 3.31 8.47 -5.05
C LEU A 11 3.71 9.94 -4.82
N PHE A 12 3.27 10.84 -5.70
CA PHE A 12 3.55 12.28 -5.58
C PHE A 12 2.89 12.89 -4.34
N ASN A 13 1.66 12.50 -4.01
CA ASN A 13 1.01 12.94 -2.77
C ASN A 13 1.75 12.44 -1.53
N SER A 14 2.25 11.20 -1.53
CA SER A 14 3.05 10.65 -0.43
C SER A 14 4.34 11.45 -0.26
N ALA A 15 5.06 11.74 -1.36
CA ALA A 15 6.26 12.56 -1.35
C ALA A 15 5.97 13.97 -0.81
N LYS A 16 4.88 14.61 -1.27
CA LYS A 16 4.42 15.92 -0.79
C LYS A 16 4.16 15.93 0.72
N ILE A 17 3.44 14.94 1.25
CA ILE A 17 3.15 14.83 2.69
C ILE A 17 4.45 14.72 3.49
N LEU A 18 5.46 14.02 2.96
CA LEU A 18 6.76 13.81 3.60
C LEU A 18 7.76 14.96 3.32
N GLY A 19 7.35 16.04 2.66
CA GLY A 19 8.23 17.15 2.31
C GLY A 19 9.33 16.80 1.29
N MET A 20 9.16 15.70 0.55
CA MET A 20 10.11 15.24 -0.46
C MET A 20 9.71 15.77 -1.84
N LYS A 21 10.60 16.54 -2.47
CA LYS A 21 10.44 16.99 -3.86
C LYS A 21 10.98 15.93 -4.82
N LEU A 22 10.10 15.31 -5.60
CA LEU A 22 10.52 14.36 -6.62
C LEU A 22 11.20 15.10 -7.79
N PRO A 23 12.28 14.57 -8.37
CA PRO A 23 13.00 15.19 -9.48
C PRO A 23 12.35 14.95 -10.85
N TYR A 24 11.21 14.27 -10.90
CA TYR A 24 10.48 13.92 -12.12
C TYR A 24 9.04 14.42 -12.06
N THR A 25 8.43 14.58 -13.23
CA THR A 25 7.00 14.82 -13.42
C THR A 25 6.20 13.52 -13.33
N GLN A 26 4.88 13.62 -13.13
CA GLN A 26 3.99 12.45 -13.11
C GLN A 26 4.03 11.73 -14.47
N ASP A 27 4.07 12.47 -15.57
CA ASP A 27 4.09 11.89 -16.92
C ASP A 27 5.38 11.12 -17.20
N GLU A 28 6.54 11.62 -16.76
CA GLU A 28 7.81 10.88 -16.85
C GLU A 28 7.77 9.58 -16.04
N ILE A 29 7.22 9.61 -14.81
CA ILE A 29 7.07 8.40 -14.00
C ILE A 29 6.09 7.41 -14.63
N ASN A 30 4.99 7.89 -15.22
CA ASN A 30 4.04 7.03 -15.94
C ASN A 30 4.70 6.38 -17.17
N GLN A 31 5.46 7.15 -17.94
CA GLN A 31 6.17 6.65 -19.10
C GLN A 31 7.21 5.59 -18.69
N ALA A 32 7.95 5.82 -17.59
CA ALA A 32 8.90 4.85 -17.06
C ALA A 32 8.26 3.51 -16.68
N HIS A 33 7.00 3.48 -16.20
CA HIS A 33 6.27 2.23 -15.96
C HIS A 33 6.02 1.46 -17.26
N ILE A 34 5.70 2.16 -18.35
CA ILE A 34 5.47 1.54 -19.66
C ILE A 34 6.80 1.01 -20.21
N ASP A 35 7.86 1.79 -20.08
CA ASP A 35 9.18 1.45 -20.62
C ASP A 35 9.79 0.24 -19.92
N VAL A 36 9.67 0.14 -18.58
CA VAL A 36 10.22 -1.03 -17.85
C VAL A 36 9.51 -2.34 -18.24
N VAL A 37 8.21 -2.29 -18.51
CA VAL A 37 7.45 -3.48 -18.96
C VAL A 37 7.93 -3.94 -20.32
N LYS A 38 8.07 -2.99 -21.27
CA LYS A 38 8.54 -3.27 -22.62
C LYS A 38 9.97 -3.79 -22.61
N ALA A 39 10.86 -3.14 -21.86
CA ALA A 39 12.27 -3.53 -21.76
C ALA A 39 12.46 -4.96 -21.20
N ASN A 40 11.55 -5.39 -20.32
CA ASN A 40 11.58 -6.73 -19.72
C ASN A 40 10.65 -7.75 -20.41
N ASN A 41 9.98 -7.38 -21.50
CA ASN A 41 8.98 -8.22 -22.20
C ASN A 41 7.93 -8.83 -21.25
N LEU A 42 7.45 -8.06 -20.28
CA LEU A 42 6.50 -8.52 -19.27
C LEU A 42 5.05 -8.43 -19.79
N HIS A 43 4.33 -9.55 -19.80
CA HIS A 43 2.90 -9.56 -20.12
C HIS A 43 2.00 -9.32 -18.90
N SER A 44 2.48 -9.73 -17.72
CA SER A 44 1.88 -9.49 -16.42
C SER A 44 2.98 -9.26 -15.40
N CYS A 45 2.85 -8.23 -14.56
CA CYS A 45 3.85 -7.90 -13.57
C CYS A 45 3.27 -7.07 -12.43
N TYR A 46 4.06 -6.99 -11.36
CA TYR A 46 3.89 -6.04 -10.28
C TYR A 46 4.96 -4.96 -10.38
N PHE A 47 4.57 -3.72 -10.11
CA PHE A 47 5.46 -2.57 -10.08
C PHE A 47 5.82 -2.14 -8.66
N ARG A 48 7.07 -1.74 -8.45
CA ARG A 48 7.55 -1.13 -7.21
C ARG A 48 8.27 0.19 -7.50
N PRO A 49 7.52 1.28 -7.78
CA PRO A 49 8.10 2.61 -7.74
C PRO A 49 8.45 2.98 -6.29
N MET A 50 9.61 3.59 -6.08
CA MET A 50 10.05 4.07 -4.77
C MET A 50 10.91 5.32 -4.93
N ALA A 51 10.70 6.30 -4.05
CA ALA A 51 11.56 7.46 -3.91
C ALA A 51 12.24 7.45 -2.54
N TYR A 52 13.52 7.81 -2.48
CA TYR A 52 14.33 7.81 -1.27
C TYR A 52 15.43 8.86 -1.33
N TYR A 53 15.97 9.27 -0.18
CA TYR A 53 17.16 10.13 -0.14
C TYR A 53 18.42 9.30 -0.31
N GLY A 54 19.34 9.76 -1.15
CA GLY A 54 20.61 9.11 -1.45
C GLY A 54 21.65 9.23 -0.34
N ALA A 55 22.91 9.08 -0.73
CA ALA A 55 24.05 8.98 0.19
C ALA A 55 24.77 10.31 0.44
N ALA A 56 24.25 11.45 -0.04
CA ALA A 56 24.93 12.74 0.06
C ALA A 56 25.14 13.21 1.51
N LYS A 57 24.27 12.77 2.44
CA LYS A 57 24.36 13.14 3.86
C LYS A 57 23.80 12.05 4.78
N LEU A 58 24.53 11.75 5.85
CA LEU A 58 24.16 10.73 6.85
C LEU A 58 23.73 11.37 8.19
N GLY A 59 22.74 12.25 8.15
CA GLY A 59 22.07 12.82 9.33
C GLY A 59 20.55 12.63 9.23
N VAL A 60 19.82 12.86 10.33
CA VAL A 60 18.34 12.68 10.35
C VAL A 60 17.65 13.59 9.32
N ALA A 61 18.11 14.83 9.19
CA ALA A 61 17.65 15.75 8.16
C ALA A 61 18.41 15.48 6.85
N PRO A 62 17.72 15.01 5.78
CA PRO A 62 18.36 14.66 4.52
C PRO A 62 18.80 15.91 3.74
N GLN A 63 19.62 15.70 2.71
CA GLN A 63 19.87 16.73 1.72
C GLN A 63 18.71 16.80 0.73
N ALA A 64 18.09 17.97 0.58
CA ALA A 64 16.79 18.11 -0.08
C ALA A 64 16.80 17.77 -1.58
N ASP A 65 17.94 17.91 -2.25
CA ASP A 65 18.13 17.68 -3.69
C ASP A 65 18.69 16.28 -4.03
N ASP A 66 19.04 15.46 -3.02
CA ASP A 66 19.51 14.09 -3.22
C ASP A 66 18.35 13.07 -3.19
N VAL A 67 17.27 13.35 -3.92
CA VAL A 67 16.15 12.43 -4.05
C VAL A 67 16.38 11.51 -5.23
N GLN A 68 16.46 10.22 -4.96
CA GLN A 68 16.57 9.15 -5.94
C GLN A 68 15.20 8.50 -6.16
N VAL A 69 14.91 8.09 -7.40
CA VAL A 69 13.69 7.35 -7.73
C VAL A 69 14.06 6.07 -8.47
N ILE A 70 13.52 4.95 -8.01
CA ILE A 70 13.62 3.65 -8.68
C ILE A 70 12.24 3.19 -9.12
N LEU A 71 12.21 2.42 -10.20
CA LEU A 71 11.02 1.76 -10.70
C LEU A 71 11.43 0.38 -11.20
N ALA A 72 11.02 -0.64 -10.46
CA ALA A 72 11.24 -2.02 -10.83
C ALA A 72 9.91 -2.72 -11.12
N ALA A 73 9.95 -3.70 -12.03
CA ALA A 73 8.82 -4.55 -12.36
C ALA A 73 9.25 -6.02 -12.46
N TRP A 74 8.43 -6.93 -11.96
CA TRP A 74 8.67 -8.38 -12.03
C TRP A 74 7.35 -9.16 -12.02
N PRO A 75 7.32 -10.40 -12.53
CA PRO A 75 6.17 -11.28 -12.36
C PRO A 75 5.92 -11.55 -10.87
N TRP A 76 4.69 -11.34 -10.40
CA TRP A 76 4.32 -11.63 -9.02
C TRP A 76 2.93 -12.25 -8.98
N GLY A 77 2.82 -13.42 -8.34
CA GLY A 77 1.57 -14.16 -8.22
C GLY A 77 0.61 -13.58 -7.18
N ALA A 78 -0.42 -14.35 -6.82
CA ALA A 78 -1.38 -13.95 -5.79
C ALA A 78 -0.67 -13.77 -4.44
N TYR A 79 -0.83 -12.57 -3.86
CA TYR A 79 -0.15 -12.19 -2.60
C TYR A 79 -0.50 -13.13 -1.44
N LEU A 80 -1.77 -13.52 -1.33
CA LEU A 80 -2.29 -14.44 -0.31
C LEU A 80 -2.47 -15.88 -0.85
N GLY A 81 -1.74 -16.22 -1.91
CA GLY A 81 -1.79 -17.53 -2.57
C GLY A 81 -3.02 -17.74 -3.45
N GLU A 82 -2.89 -18.61 -4.45
CA GLU A 82 -4.00 -18.91 -5.38
C GLU A 82 -5.17 -19.61 -4.68
N GLU A 83 -4.89 -20.46 -3.69
CA GLU A 83 -5.94 -21.11 -2.91
C GLU A 83 -6.69 -20.12 -2.02
N GLY A 84 -6.00 -19.11 -1.46
CA GLY A 84 -6.63 -18.03 -0.71
C GLY A 84 -7.62 -17.23 -1.56
N MET A 85 -7.30 -17.00 -2.83
CA MET A 85 -8.22 -16.35 -3.78
C MET A 85 -9.47 -17.18 -4.08
N LYS A 86 -9.40 -18.52 -4.00
CA LYS A 86 -10.52 -19.41 -4.32
C LYS A 86 -11.38 -19.76 -3.10
N ARG A 87 -10.75 -19.93 -1.93
CA ARG A 87 -11.39 -20.51 -0.73
C ARG A 87 -11.46 -19.54 0.44
N GLY A 88 -10.88 -18.36 0.32
CA GLY A 88 -10.65 -17.45 1.43
C GLY A 88 -9.43 -17.86 2.26
N ILE A 89 -9.05 -17.00 3.19
CA ILE A 89 -7.89 -17.16 4.06
C ILE A 89 -8.27 -17.10 5.53
N ARG A 90 -7.39 -17.60 6.40
CA ARG A 90 -7.51 -17.51 7.86
C ARG A 90 -6.75 -16.28 8.34
N VAL A 91 -7.47 -15.37 8.97
CA VAL A 91 -6.90 -14.12 9.50
C VAL A 91 -6.86 -14.12 11.03
N ARG A 92 -5.89 -13.41 11.60
CA ARG A 92 -5.77 -13.19 13.05
C ARG A 92 -5.82 -11.70 13.36
N VAL A 93 -6.57 -11.32 14.39
CA VAL A 93 -6.44 -9.97 14.97
C VAL A 93 -5.11 -9.88 15.70
N SER A 94 -4.24 -9.00 15.20
CA SER A 94 -2.90 -8.75 15.72
C SER A 94 -2.94 -8.15 17.12
N SER A 95 -1.92 -8.46 17.92
CA SER A 95 -1.66 -7.77 19.19
C SER A 95 -1.08 -6.37 18.99
N PHE A 96 -0.56 -6.07 17.79
CA PHE A 96 -0.02 -4.77 17.44
C PHE A 96 -1.12 -3.83 16.91
N THR A 97 -1.20 -2.66 17.53
CA THR A 97 -2.10 -1.57 17.12
C THR A 97 -1.64 -0.91 15.82
N ARG A 98 -2.59 -0.50 14.98
CA ARG A 98 -2.35 0.29 13.77
C ARG A 98 -1.86 1.71 14.13
N HIS A 99 -1.23 2.34 13.15
CA HIS A 99 -0.71 3.70 13.24
C HIS A 99 -1.73 4.71 13.76
N HIS A 100 -1.32 5.51 14.74
CA HIS A 100 -2.06 6.70 15.14
C HIS A 100 -1.89 7.80 14.06
N PRO A 101 -2.97 8.45 13.59
CA PRO A 101 -2.93 9.37 12.45
C PRO A 101 -2.10 10.64 12.67
N ASN A 102 -1.84 11.01 13.94
CA ASN A 102 -0.98 12.15 14.30
C ASN A 102 0.46 11.75 14.68
N ILE A 103 0.82 10.46 14.62
CA ILE A 103 2.19 9.99 14.85
C ILE A 103 2.82 9.60 13.51
N HIS A 104 2.07 8.87 12.68
CA HIS A 104 2.49 8.50 11.34
C HIS A 104 1.60 9.16 10.30
N MET A 105 2.21 9.55 9.19
CA MET A 105 1.48 10.08 8.04
C MET A 105 0.81 8.92 7.26
N ILE A 106 -0.29 8.41 7.78
CA ILE A 106 -0.98 7.20 7.27
C ILE A 106 -1.52 7.34 5.84
N LYS A 107 -1.63 8.56 5.33
CA LYS A 107 -2.00 8.85 3.94
C LYS A 107 -0.83 8.80 2.96
N ALA A 108 0.39 8.80 3.47
CA ALA A 108 1.59 8.52 2.70
C ALA A 108 1.88 7.01 2.74
N LYS A 109 2.13 6.42 1.57
CA LYS A 109 2.62 5.03 1.49
C LYS A 109 4.14 5.03 1.70
N ALA A 110 4.57 5.26 2.94
CA ALA A 110 5.98 5.42 3.32
C ALA A 110 6.60 4.12 3.82
N ASN A 111 7.89 3.89 3.53
CA ASN A 111 8.61 2.68 3.96
C ASN A 111 8.61 2.51 5.48
N GLY A 112 8.80 3.59 6.25
CA GLY A 112 8.79 3.54 7.71
C GLY A 112 7.48 3.04 8.32
N ASN A 113 6.36 3.18 7.60
CA ASN A 113 5.06 2.69 8.07
C ASN A 113 4.98 1.16 8.06
N TYR A 114 5.84 0.46 7.30
CA TYR A 114 5.78 -0.99 7.16
C TYR A 114 6.39 -1.76 8.31
N LEU A 115 7.15 -1.13 9.22
CA LEU A 115 7.64 -1.83 10.41
C LEU A 115 6.48 -2.42 11.21
N ASN A 116 5.42 -1.64 11.41
CA ASN A 116 4.18 -2.08 12.06
C ASN A 116 3.51 -3.24 11.30
N SER A 117 3.37 -3.11 9.97
CA SER A 117 2.79 -4.16 9.12
C SER A 117 3.59 -5.46 9.18
N ILE A 118 4.93 -5.39 9.16
CA ILE A 118 5.82 -6.55 9.25
C ILE A 118 5.64 -7.27 10.59
N LEU A 119 5.60 -6.52 11.71
CA LEU A 119 5.41 -7.11 13.03
C LEU A 119 4.06 -7.84 13.15
N ALA A 120 2.97 -7.22 12.68
CA ALA A 120 1.64 -7.83 12.70
C ALA A 120 1.56 -9.08 11.83
N ASN A 121 2.05 -9.01 10.58
CA ASN A 121 2.04 -10.15 9.66
C ASN A 121 2.92 -11.31 10.19
N THR A 122 4.09 -10.99 10.74
CA THR A 122 4.99 -12.00 11.33
C THR A 122 4.34 -12.68 12.53
N GLU A 123 3.60 -11.94 13.37
CA GLU A 123 2.84 -12.52 14.48
C GLU A 123 1.79 -13.52 13.98
N ALA A 124 0.98 -13.13 12.99
CA ALA A 124 -0.08 -13.98 12.46
C ALA A 124 0.45 -15.24 11.78
N THR A 125 1.47 -15.09 10.94
CA THR A 125 2.06 -16.19 10.17
C THR A 125 2.82 -17.18 11.05
N ARG A 126 3.53 -16.70 12.08
CA ARG A 126 4.18 -17.57 13.08
C ARG A 126 3.17 -18.49 13.76
N ASP A 127 1.95 -18.02 13.98
CA ASP A 127 0.91 -18.75 14.70
C ASP A 127 -0.04 -19.52 13.73
N GLY A 128 0.33 -19.64 12.45
CA GLY A 128 -0.35 -20.48 11.45
C GLY A 128 -1.56 -19.85 10.77
N TYR A 129 -1.66 -18.52 10.77
CA TYR A 129 -2.64 -17.75 10.00
C TYR A 129 -2.01 -17.19 8.71
N ASP A 130 -2.83 -16.83 7.75
CA ASP A 130 -2.36 -16.34 6.45
C ASP A 130 -2.08 -14.83 6.46
N GLU A 131 -2.83 -14.04 7.25
CA GLU A 131 -2.66 -12.59 7.35
C GLU A 131 -3.18 -12.03 8.69
N ALA A 132 -2.71 -10.84 9.04
CA ALA A 132 -3.11 -10.09 10.22
C ALA A 132 -4.17 -9.03 9.91
N ILE A 133 -5.13 -8.87 10.83
CA ILE A 133 -6.00 -7.70 10.94
C ILE A 133 -5.47 -6.82 12.08
N LEU A 134 -5.30 -5.52 11.82
CA LEU A 134 -4.89 -4.57 12.84
C LEU A 134 -6.10 -3.74 13.32
N LEU A 135 -6.13 -3.48 14.61
CA LEU A 135 -7.08 -2.55 15.23
C LEU A 135 -6.44 -1.17 15.39
N ASP A 136 -7.23 -0.10 15.35
CA ASP A 136 -6.78 1.23 15.74
C ASP A 136 -6.57 1.37 17.25
N ALA A 137 -6.12 2.55 17.69
CA ALA A 137 -5.86 2.83 19.11
C ALA A 137 -7.13 2.86 19.98
N GLN A 138 -8.31 2.86 19.37
CA GLN A 138 -9.61 2.81 20.03
C GLN A 138 -10.19 1.38 20.06
N GLY A 139 -9.53 0.42 19.41
CA GLY A 139 -9.94 -0.98 19.35
C GLY A 139 -10.90 -1.31 18.19
N TYR A 140 -11.12 -0.39 17.24
CA TYR A 140 -11.91 -0.67 16.04
C TYR A 140 -11.04 -1.27 14.94
N VAL A 141 -11.66 -2.03 14.02
CA VAL A 141 -10.95 -2.60 12.87
C VAL A 141 -10.44 -1.49 11.96
N ALA A 142 -9.14 -1.46 11.71
CA ALA A 142 -8.52 -0.49 10.81
C ALA A 142 -8.33 -1.08 9.40
N GLU A 143 -7.40 -2.02 9.26
CA GLU A 143 -7.05 -2.66 7.98
C GLU A 143 -6.18 -3.92 8.21
N GLY A 144 -5.86 -4.65 7.14
CA GLY A 144 -4.87 -5.71 7.17
C GLY A 144 -3.45 -5.17 7.23
N SER A 145 -2.45 -6.05 7.30
CA SER A 145 -1.05 -5.60 7.29
C SER A 145 -0.66 -4.93 5.95
N GLY A 146 -1.27 -5.36 4.84
CA GLY A 146 -1.02 -4.86 3.49
C GLY A 146 -2.28 -4.43 2.70
N GLU A 147 -3.47 -4.66 3.26
CA GLU A 147 -4.76 -4.64 2.55
C GLU A 147 -5.79 -3.79 3.28
N ASN A 148 -6.73 -3.17 2.56
CA ASN A 148 -7.95 -2.65 3.20
C ASN A 148 -8.95 -3.79 3.43
N ILE A 149 -9.79 -3.63 4.46
CA ILE A 149 -10.80 -4.65 4.85
C ILE A 149 -12.20 -4.22 4.40
N PHE A 150 -12.97 -5.21 3.98
CA PHE A 150 -14.41 -5.11 3.73
C PHE A 150 -15.15 -6.21 4.48
N VAL A 151 -16.38 -5.93 4.90
CA VAL A 151 -17.30 -6.87 5.52
C VAL A 151 -18.64 -6.77 4.81
N VAL A 152 -19.26 -7.90 4.47
CA VAL A 152 -20.62 -7.93 3.95
C VAL A 152 -21.54 -8.40 5.08
N ASN A 153 -22.57 -7.62 5.37
CA ASN A 153 -23.60 -7.99 6.33
C ASN A 153 -24.97 -7.61 5.77
N GLU A 154 -25.91 -8.55 5.78
CA GLU A 154 -27.28 -8.36 5.27
C GLU A 154 -27.33 -7.74 3.86
N GLY A 155 -26.44 -8.21 2.96
CA GLY A 155 -26.34 -7.72 1.59
C GLY A 155 -25.71 -6.32 1.44
N ARG A 156 -25.26 -5.70 2.54
CA ARG A 156 -24.60 -4.39 2.52
C ARG A 156 -23.10 -4.52 2.71
N LEU A 157 -22.34 -3.72 1.95
CA LEU A 157 -20.89 -3.67 2.03
C LEU A 157 -20.44 -2.59 3.02
N TYR A 158 -19.62 -2.99 3.98
CA TYR A 158 -19.02 -2.13 5.00
C TYR A 158 -17.50 -2.15 4.85
N THR A 159 -16.85 -1.03 5.15
CA THR A 159 -15.40 -0.92 5.22
C THR A 159 -15.04 0.18 6.20
N PRO A 160 -13.93 0.07 6.95
CA PRO A 160 -13.49 1.13 7.86
C PRO A 160 -13.37 2.48 7.15
N ALA A 161 -13.58 3.55 7.93
CA ALA A 161 -13.39 4.91 7.47
C ALA A 161 -11.91 5.18 7.15
N LEU A 162 -11.67 6.25 6.39
CA LEU A 162 -10.33 6.65 5.98
C LEU A 162 -9.62 7.50 7.07
N ASP A 163 -10.05 7.47 8.31
CA ASP A 163 -9.34 8.09 9.44
C ASP A 163 -8.17 7.24 9.95
N VAL A 164 -8.26 5.91 9.83
CA VAL A 164 -7.25 4.96 10.37
C VAL A 164 -6.63 4.02 9.33
N ALA A 165 -7.13 4.02 8.10
CA ALA A 165 -6.67 3.15 7.02
C ALA A 165 -5.98 3.92 5.87
N LEU A 166 -5.16 3.22 5.07
CA LEU A 166 -4.62 3.78 3.84
C LEU A 166 -5.75 4.03 2.82
N ASP A 167 -5.66 5.14 2.08
CA ASP A 167 -6.57 5.41 0.96
C ASP A 167 -6.24 4.50 -0.24
N GLY A 168 -6.73 3.25 -0.18
CA GLY A 168 -6.44 2.20 -1.15
C GLY A 168 -7.10 2.43 -2.50
N ILE A 169 -6.32 2.26 -3.56
CA ILE A 169 -6.83 2.39 -4.94
C ILE A 169 -7.74 1.21 -5.29
N THR A 170 -7.40 -0.01 -4.88
CA THR A 170 -8.27 -1.18 -5.00
C THR A 170 -9.55 -1.02 -4.18
N ARG A 171 -9.45 -0.51 -2.94
CA ARG A 171 -10.61 -0.16 -2.10
C ARG A 171 -11.58 0.78 -2.83
N LYS A 172 -11.06 1.85 -3.45
CA LYS A 172 -11.89 2.77 -4.26
C LYS A 172 -12.58 2.07 -5.43
N SER A 173 -11.86 1.16 -6.11
CA SER A 173 -12.44 0.40 -7.22
C SER A 173 -13.55 -0.53 -6.76
N VAL A 174 -13.36 -1.24 -5.63
CA VAL A 174 -14.39 -2.13 -5.06
C VAL A 174 -15.64 -1.33 -4.67
N ILE A 175 -15.48 -0.17 -4.05
CA ILE A 175 -16.62 0.71 -3.70
C ILE A 175 -17.36 1.17 -4.96
N ALA A 176 -16.65 1.67 -5.97
CA ALA A 176 -17.27 2.13 -7.21
C ALA A 176 -18.05 1.00 -7.92
N ILE A 177 -17.47 -0.21 -7.97
CA ILE A 177 -18.13 -1.38 -8.55
C ILE A 177 -19.37 -1.76 -7.73
N ALA A 178 -19.28 -1.74 -6.39
CA ALA A 178 -20.43 -2.03 -5.54
C ALA A 178 -21.57 -1.02 -5.74
N GLU A 179 -21.26 0.28 -5.84
CA GLU A 179 -22.24 1.33 -6.14
C GLU A 179 -22.90 1.14 -7.51
N GLU A 180 -22.16 0.71 -8.53
CA GLU A 180 -22.69 0.38 -9.86
C GLU A 180 -23.60 -0.85 -9.87
N MET A 181 -23.44 -1.76 -8.90
CA MET A 181 -24.20 -3.00 -8.79
C MET A 181 -25.50 -2.87 -7.97
N GLY A 182 -25.71 -1.74 -7.30
CA GLY A 182 -26.87 -1.48 -6.42
C GLY A 182 -26.72 -2.02 -5.01
#